data_AF-A0A9P0AGB4-F1
#
_entry.id   AF-A0A9P0AGB4-F1
#
_cell.length_a   1.000
_cell.length_b   1.000
_cell.length_c   1.000
_cell.angle_alpha   90.00
_cell.angle_beta   90.00
_cell.angle_gamma   90.00
#
_symmetry.space_group_name_H-M   'P 1'
#
loop_
_entity.id
_entity.type
_entity.pdbx_description
1 polymer ?
#
loop_
_entity_poly.entity_id
_entity_poly.type
_entity_poly.pdbx_seq_one_letter_code
_entity_poly.pdbx_strand_id
1 'polypeptide(L)'
;MLTIHLSLAVLFSGVASFPRIMDNYDRGHKSKAAPTNLTKDDALFLTPYIENGQIEKAQKLATVPPLLKNVHSYSGFLTVNKSANSNIFFWLFKSQQGNWEDKPLVVWLQGGPGASSMFGLVAEIGPFFVATGLKVKRRKYPWNRKFNLVVIDNPVGTGFSFTESDAAYPNNEMEVARDLYCALVQLFKLFPNLQKKELFVTGESYAGKYIPAIGYKIYRENKVSDFKIHVGGLMLGNAWTDPINQLSYGAYLYKLGLIDRRTKSRMEEKEEFARALLRAGNWREADHTVDEVYNEFLQASGVDLYDFVNDDVFKGMDDTRTFMEKEETRKAIHVGNLTFNDGYSSAWHLSDDVMQSVRPWVEELLQAEEFPILFYSGQLDVIVAYPLSLAFYDSLEWSHAYDYYKADRCKLVVGNDVAGYYKTAGTFTEVMVRNTGHMVPTTQPKWAYGLLERFITDVDSFKKCRDGTTGL
;
A
#
# COMPACT_ATOMS: atom_id res chain seq x y z
N MET A 1 10.53 35.99 -1.95
CA MET A 1 10.65 34.69 -2.65
C MET A 1 10.69 33.61 -1.59
N LEU A 2 9.52 33.05 -1.28
CA LEU A 2 9.37 32.00 -0.26
C LEU A 2 9.49 30.66 -1.02
N THR A 3 10.62 29.98 -0.88
CA THR A 3 10.83 28.65 -1.47
C THR A 3 10.04 27.66 -0.62
N ILE A 4 8.82 27.32 -1.06
CA ILE A 4 7.98 26.32 -0.39
C ILE A 4 8.59 24.94 -0.70
N HIS A 5 9.23 24.33 0.30
CA HIS A 5 9.53 22.90 0.27
C HIS A 5 8.22 22.17 0.56
N LEU A 6 7.57 21.65 -0.48
CA LEU A 6 6.44 20.72 -0.31
C LEU A 6 7.02 19.37 0.13
N SER A 7 6.91 19.07 1.43
CA SER A 7 7.05 17.73 1.98
C SER A 7 5.93 16.83 1.47
N LEU A 8 6.08 15.50 1.53
CA LEU A 8 4.99 14.54 1.24
C LEU A 8 3.69 14.91 1.98
N ALA A 9 3.78 15.52 3.17
CA ALA A 9 2.64 16.07 3.89
C ALA A 9 1.75 16.97 3.01
N VAL A 10 2.29 17.79 2.11
CA VAL A 10 1.48 18.70 1.28
C VAL A 10 0.71 17.99 0.16
N LEU A 11 1.14 16.80 -0.29
CA LEU A 11 0.33 15.95 -1.16
C LEU A 11 -0.88 15.35 -0.42
N PHE A 12 -0.83 15.33 0.91
CA PHE A 12 -1.85 14.73 1.77
C PHE A 12 -2.57 15.73 2.69
N SER A 13 -2.15 17.00 2.78
CA SER A 13 -2.63 17.96 3.80
C SER A 13 -3.07 19.32 3.24
N GLY A 14 -3.30 19.44 1.94
CA GLY A 14 -3.59 20.72 1.29
C GLY A 14 -4.85 20.70 0.43
N VAL A 15 -5.63 21.78 0.48
CA VAL A 15 -6.86 22.09 -0.28
C VAL A 15 -6.62 22.22 -1.81
N ALA A 16 -5.54 21.63 -2.32
CA ALA A 16 -5.25 21.53 -3.74
C ALA A 16 -5.25 20.06 -4.10
N SER A 17 -6.08 19.70 -5.07
CA SER A 17 -6.22 18.33 -5.52
C SER A 17 -4.95 17.78 -6.17
N PHE A 18 -4.78 16.46 -6.15
CA PHE A 18 -3.62 15.76 -6.69
C PHE A 18 -3.29 16.19 -8.14
N PRO A 19 -4.24 16.29 -9.10
CA PRO A 19 -4.02 16.78 -10.45
C PRO A 19 -3.71 18.28 -10.53
N ARG A 20 -4.30 19.10 -9.65
CA ARG A 20 -4.06 20.56 -9.64
C ARG A 20 -2.71 20.89 -8.99
N ILE A 21 -2.23 20.06 -8.07
CA ILE A 21 -0.84 20.05 -7.62
C ILE A 21 0.07 19.59 -8.76
N MET A 22 -0.32 18.54 -9.49
CA MET A 22 0.49 17.99 -10.58
C MET A 22 0.63 18.92 -11.79
N ASP A 23 -0.44 19.63 -12.18
CA ASP A 23 -0.41 20.61 -13.28
C ASP A 23 0.39 21.88 -12.92
N ASN A 24 0.45 22.25 -11.64
CA ASN A 24 1.28 23.35 -11.13
C ASN A 24 2.72 22.91 -10.82
N TYR A 25 2.99 21.60 -10.80
CA TYR A 25 4.32 21.05 -10.62
C TYR A 25 5.00 20.99 -11.99
N ASP A 26 6.03 21.82 -12.14
CA ASP A 26 6.79 21.94 -13.39
C ASP A 26 7.22 20.54 -13.90
N ARG A 27 7.11 20.29 -15.21
CA ARG A 27 7.67 19.11 -15.88
C ARG A 27 9.19 18.97 -15.67
N GLY A 28 9.84 20.03 -15.15
CA GLY A 28 11.23 20.05 -14.70
C GLY A 28 11.47 19.72 -13.22
N HIS A 29 10.46 19.38 -12.41
CA HIS A 29 10.70 19.07 -10.99
C HIS A 29 11.57 17.83 -10.84
N LYS A 30 12.76 18.04 -10.26
CA LYS A 30 13.67 16.98 -9.87
C LYS A 30 13.86 17.10 -8.37
N SER A 31 13.36 16.12 -7.62
CA SER A 31 13.80 15.93 -6.24
C SER A 31 15.33 15.82 -6.27
N LYS A 32 16.00 16.68 -5.51
CA LYS A 32 17.47 16.67 -5.44
C LYS A 32 17.89 15.77 -4.30
N ALA A 33 18.89 14.93 -4.55
CA ALA A 33 19.52 14.16 -3.50
C ALA A 33 20.00 15.10 -2.38
N ALA A 34 19.75 14.71 -1.12
CA ALA A 34 20.28 15.43 0.03
C ALA A 34 21.83 15.45 -0.03
N PRO A 35 22.49 16.54 0.38
CA PRO A 35 23.94 16.60 0.46
C PRO A 35 24.49 15.46 1.32
N THR A 36 25.40 14.66 0.77
CA THR A 36 26.05 13.54 1.46
C THR A 36 27.43 13.29 0.86
N ASN A 37 28.34 12.71 1.65
CA ASN A 37 29.64 12.24 1.18
C ASN A 37 29.58 10.89 0.44
N LEU A 38 28.41 10.26 0.39
CA LEU A 38 28.18 9.03 -0.37
C LEU A 38 28.17 9.32 -1.88
N THR A 39 28.37 8.26 -2.65
CA THR A 39 28.37 8.27 -4.11
C THR A 39 27.36 7.26 -4.67
N LYS A 40 27.18 7.22 -5.99
CA LYS A 40 26.34 6.20 -6.64
C LYS A 40 26.93 4.79 -6.47
N ASP A 41 28.25 4.67 -6.33
CA ASP A 41 28.95 3.40 -6.15
C ASP A 41 28.73 2.78 -4.76
N ASP A 42 28.28 3.57 -3.80
CA ASP A 42 27.83 3.08 -2.48
C ASP A 42 26.43 2.45 -2.51
N ALA A 43 25.71 2.55 -3.64
CA ALA A 43 24.43 1.89 -3.82
C ALA A 43 24.62 0.41 -4.22
N LEU A 44 23.87 -0.48 -3.58
CA LEU A 44 23.99 -1.92 -3.82
C LEU A 44 22.96 -2.44 -4.81
N PHE A 45 23.40 -2.72 -6.04
CA PHE A 45 22.61 -3.41 -7.05
C PHE A 45 22.84 -4.93 -6.96
N LEU A 46 21.79 -5.68 -6.63
CA LEU A 46 21.87 -7.11 -6.33
C LEU A 46 21.72 -7.99 -7.57
N THR A 47 21.04 -7.51 -8.61
CA THR A 47 20.77 -8.26 -9.86
C THR A 47 22.01 -8.88 -10.48
N PRO A 48 23.16 -8.17 -10.63
CA PRO A 48 24.37 -8.79 -11.19
C PRO A 48 24.88 -9.97 -10.37
N TYR A 49 24.75 -9.94 -9.04
CA TYR A 49 25.15 -11.05 -8.19
C TYR A 49 24.18 -12.24 -8.30
N ILE A 50 22.88 -11.95 -8.37
CA ILE A 50 21.83 -12.97 -8.53
C ILE A 50 22.01 -13.70 -9.87
N GLU A 51 22.22 -12.98 -10.96
CA GLU A 51 22.40 -13.55 -12.30
C GLU A 51 23.68 -14.38 -12.44
N ASN A 52 24.74 -14.00 -11.73
CA ASN A 52 25.99 -14.75 -11.68
C ASN A 52 26.00 -15.89 -10.64
N GLY A 53 24.85 -16.19 -10.01
CA GLY A 53 24.74 -17.25 -9.00
C GLY A 53 25.49 -16.98 -7.69
N GLN A 54 25.93 -15.74 -7.45
CA GLN A 54 26.70 -15.33 -6.26
C GLN A 54 25.80 -15.03 -5.06
N ILE A 55 24.86 -15.95 -4.75
CA ILE A 55 23.76 -15.72 -3.80
C ILE A 55 24.27 -15.43 -2.38
N GLU A 56 25.19 -16.23 -1.84
CA GLU A 56 25.73 -16.01 -0.49
C GLU A 56 26.44 -14.65 -0.36
N LYS A 57 27.18 -14.26 -1.41
CA LYS A 57 27.84 -12.96 -1.48
C LYS A 57 26.81 -11.82 -1.51
N ALA A 58 25.77 -11.95 -2.34
CA ALA A 58 24.69 -11.00 -2.43
C ALA A 58 23.96 -10.81 -1.09
N GLN A 59 23.63 -11.91 -0.40
CA GLN A 59 23.00 -11.87 0.93
C GLN A 59 23.88 -11.19 1.97
N LYS A 60 25.20 -11.47 1.97
CA LYS A 60 26.16 -10.82 2.88
C LYS A 60 26.23 -9.32 2.62
N LEU A 61 26.32 -8.90 1.36
CA LEU A 61 26.35 -7.48 0.96
C LEU A 61 25.05 -6.77 1.33
N ALA A 62 23.90 -7.42 1.12
CA ALA A 62 22.59 -6.84 1.40
C ALA A 62 22.34 -6.62 2.90
N THR A 63 23.14 -7.19 3.80
CA THR A 63 22.92 -7.12 5.24
C THR A 63 22.97 -5.67 5.72
N VAL A 64 21.90 -5.23 6.39
CA VAL A 64 21.82 -3.88 6.99
C VAL A 64 22.36 -3.95 8.42
N PRO A 65 23.31 -3.06 8.81
CA PRO A 65 23.72 -2.93 10.20
C PRO A 65 22.51 -2.70 11.11
N PRO A 66 22.32 -3.48 12.20
CA PRO A 66 21.11 -3.38 13.01
C PRO A 66 20.89 -1.98 13.60
N LEU A 67 19.81 -1.32 13.17
CA LEU A 67 19.37 -0.03 13.75
C LEU A 67 18.81 -0.18 15.17
N LEU A 68 18.33 -1.38 15.50
CA LEU A 68 17.89 -1.80 16.83
C LEU A 68 18.44 -3.19 17.15
N LYS A 69 18.76 -3.43 18.42
CA LYS A 69 19.17 -4.76 18.90
C LYS A 69 18.18 -5.84 18.47
N ASN A 70 18.65 -6.99 17.99
CA ASN A 70 17.81 -8.13 17.54
C ASN A 70 16.80 -7.78 16.43
N VAL A 71 17.05 -6.74 15.64
CA VAL A 71 16.32 -6.47 14.39
C VAL A 71 17.31 -6.67 13.25
N HIS A 72 17.09 -7.71 12.47
CA HIS A 72 17.97 -8.09 11.36
C HIS A 72 17.24 -7.87 10.04
N SER A 73 17.93 -7.26 9.08
CA SER A 73 17.33 -6.90 7.80
C SER A 73 18.33 -6.93 6.65
N TYR A 74 17.79 -6.93 5.44
CA TYR A 74 18.51 -6.82 4.18
C TYR A 74 17.89 -5.73 3.31
N SER A 75 18.71 -5.01 2.54
CA SER A 75 18.23 -4.03 1.57
C SER A 75 19.13 -3.97 0.35
N GLY A 76 18.62 -3.37 -0.71
CA GLY A 76 19.33 -3.13 -1.95
C GLY A 76 18.37 -2.95 -3.12
N PHE A 77 18.95 -2.86 -4.33
CA PHE A 77 18.20 -2.66 -5.57
C PHE A 77 18.10 -3.94 -6.39
N LEU A 78 16.92 -4.14 -6.98
CA LEU A 78 16.63 -5.18 -7.97
C LEU A 78 16.31 -4.50 -9.30
N THR A 79 17.13 -4.73 -10.31
CA THR A 79 16.96 -4.19 -11.66
C THR A 79 15.81 -4.92 -12.35
N VAL A 80 14.75 -4.19 -12.70
CA VAL A 80 13.53 -4.73 -13.33
C VAL A 80 13.50 -4.47 -14.84
N ASN A 81 14.23 -3.44 -15.31
CA ASN A 81 14.43 -3.15 -16.73
C ASN A 81 15.88 -2.69 -16.97
N LYS A 82 16.69 -3.55 -17.59
CA LYS A 82 18.12 -3.27 -17.84
C LYS A 82 18.34 -2.14 -18.85
N SER A 83 17.53 -2.07 -19.91
CA SER A 83 17.72 -1.08 -20.98
C SER A 83 17.47 0.36 -20.52
N ALA A 84 16.59 0.54 -19.54
CA ALA A 84 16.27 1.85 -18.97
C ALA A 84 16.93 2.10 -17.60
N ASN A 85 17.75 1.15 -17.13
CA ASN A 85 18.30 1.13 -15.78
C ASN A 85 17.22 1.36 -14.70
N SER A 86 16.07 0.68 -14.83
CA SER A 86 14.97 0.77 -13.87
C SER A 86 15.19 -0.22 -12.73
N ASN A 87 15.16 0.29 -11.51
CA ASN A 87 15.52 -0.43 -10.30
C ASN A 87 14.48 -0.23 -9.20
N ILE A 88 14.09 -1.32 -8.56
CA ILE A 88 13.21 -1.35 -7.39
C ILE A 88 14.04 -1.50 -6.12
N PHE A 89 13.83 -0.62 -5.15
CA PHE A 89 14.41 -0.72 -3.80
C PHE A 89 13.50 -1.55 -2.88
N PHE A 90 14.11 -2.43 -2.09
CA PHE A 90 13.41 -3.17 -1.03
C PHE A 90 14.15 -3.09 0.30
N TRP A 91 13.41 -3.27 1.39
CA TRP A 91 13.95 -3.49 2.72
C TRP A 91 13.22 -4.66 3.40
N LEU A 92 13.91 -5.80 3.51
CA LEU A 92 13.43 -7.05 4.09
C LEU A 92 13.85 -7.16 5.56
N PHE A 93 12.90 -7.40 6.45
CA PHE A 93 13.09 -7.65 7.87
C PHE A 93 12.75 -9.09 8.21
N LYS A 94 13.65 -9.75 8.93
CA LYS A 94 13.43 -11.10 9.45
C LYS A 94 12.34 -11.10 10.52
N SER A 95 11.62 -12.22 10.62
CA SER A 95 10.79 -12.49 11.80
C SER A 95 11.61 -12.36 13.09
N GLN A 96 11.05 -11.69 14.10
CA GLN A 96 11.66 -11.56 15.42
C GLN A 96 11.47 -12.82 16.29
N GLN A 97 10.63 -13.77 15.85
CA GLN A 97 10.31 -14.99 16.60
C GLN A 97 10.53 -16.26 15.75
N GLY A 98 11.24 -17.22 16.34
CA GLY A 98 11.57 -18.50 15.72
C GLY A 98 12.57 -18.37 14.57
N ASN A 99 12.71 -19.44 13.79
CA ASN A 99 13.52 -19.41 12.58
C ASN A 99 12.80 -18.63 11.47
N TRP A 100 13.38 -17.51 11.04
CA TRP A 100 12.79 -16.64 10.03
C TRP A 100 12.63 -17.33 8.67
N GLU A 101 13.51 -18.28 8.33
CA GLU A 101 13.44 -19.02 7.06
C GLU A 101 12.20 -19.92 6.98
N ASP A 102 11.60 -20.23 8.13
CA ASP A 102 10.38 -21.04 8.21
C ASP A 102 9.09 -20.23 8.20
N LYS A 103 9.17 -18.90 8.16
CA LYS A 103 8.01 -18.01 8.29
C LYS A 103 7.51 -17.51 6.92
N PRO A 104 6.19 -17.28 6.78
CA PRO A 104 5.64 -16.56 5.65
C PRO A 104 6.31 -15.20 5.40
N LEU A 105 6.27 -14.76 4.15
CA LEU A 105 6.71 -13.43 3.74
C LEU A 105 5.51 -12.52 3.54
N VAL A 106 5.50 -11.39 4.26
CA VAL A 106 4.52 -10.32 4.10
C VAL A 106 5.17 -9.19 3.30
N VAL A 107 4.59 -8.86 2.14
CA VAL A 107 4.95 -7.66 1.38
C VAL A 107 4.06 -6.51 1.83
N TRP A 108 4.63 -5.34 2.06
CA TRP A 108 3.90 -4.09 2.26
C TRP A 108 4.11 -3.13 1.09
N LEU A 109 3.01 -2.67 0.49
CA LEU A 109 2.96 -1.67 -0.57
C LEU A 109 2.15 -0.47 -0.08
N GLN A 110 2.77 0.70 0.00
CA GLN A 110 2.04 1.95 0.17
C GLN A 110 1.41 2.38 -1.17
N GLY A 111 0.35 3.19 -1.12
CA GLY A 111 -0.42 3.63 -2.27
C GLY A 111 0.08 4.92 -2.91
N GLY A 112 -0.77 5.96 -2.93
CA GLY A 112 -0.55 7.21 -3.65
C GLY A 112 -1.48 7.34 -4.86
N PRO A 113 -1.04 7.08 -6.11
CA PRO A 113 0.15 6.31 -6.49
C PRO A 113 1.46 7.05 -6.26
N GLY A 114 2.55 6.30 -6.02
CA GLY A 114 3.90 6.84 -5.89
C GLY A 114 4.33 7.23 -4.47
N ALA A 115 3.52 6.95 -3.45
CA ALA A 115 3.93 7.17 -2.07
C ALA A 115 4.94 6.09 -1.64
N SER A 116 6.07 6.49 -1.07
CA SER A 116 7.11 5.55 -0.66
C SER A 116 6.63 4.64 0.47
N SER A 117 6.83 3.34 0.31
CA SER A 117 6.52 2.35 1.36
C SER A 117 7.42 2.49 2.59
N MET A 118 8.53 3.24 2.50
CA MET A 118 9.32 3.63 3.67
C MET A 118 8.52 4.46 4.68
N PHE A 119 7.49 5.16 4.23
CA PHE A 119 6.48 5.75 5.13
C PHE A 119 5.81 4.66 5.96
N GLY A 120 5.23 3.64 5.34
CA GLY A 120 4.60 2.52 6.05
C GLY A 120 5.54 1.80 7.00
N LEU A 121 6.81 1.65 6.61
CA LEU A 121 7.84 1.09 7.49
C LEU A 121 8.00 1.91 8.78
N VAL A 122 8.14 3.23 8.66
CA VAL A 122 8.48 4.11 9.80
C VAL A 122 7.25 4.54 10.60
N ALA A 123 6.13 4.78 9.94
CA ALA A 123 4.91 5.31 10.55
C ALA A 123 4.03 4.18 11.09
N GLU A 124 3.94 3.04 10.39
CA GLU A 124 2.79 2.15 10.53
C GLU A 124 3.17 0.76 11.06
N ILE A 125 3.90 -0.03 10.25
CA ILE A 125 3.96 -1.49 10.40
C ILE A 125 5.35 -2.04 10.74
N GLY A 126 6.40 -1.23 10.60
CA GLY A 126 7.78 -1.70 10.73
C GLY A 126 8.21 -2.03 12.18
N PRO A 127 9.41 -2.62 12.35
CA PRO A 127 9.97 -2.94 13.67
C PRO A 127 10.20 -1.72 14.57
N PHE A 128 10.21 -0.53 13.98
CA PHE A 128 10.47 0.72 14.67
C PHE A 128 9.59 1.86 14.16
N PHE A 129 9.64 2.96 14.88
CA PHE A 129 9.18 4.27 14.45
C PHE A 129 10.26 5.32 14.71
N VAL A 130 10.20 6.44 14.00
CA VAL A 130 11.09 7.58 14.20
C VAL A 130 10.37 8.57 15.11
N ALA A 131 10.92 8.79 16.29
CA ALA A 131 10.44 9.79 17.23
C ALA A 131 11.16 11.12 17.06
N THR A 132 10.60 12.18 17.64
CA THR A 132 11.16 13.54 17.65
C THR A 132 12.67 13.55 17.88
N GLY A 133 13.38 14.29 17.01
CA GLY A 133 14.84 14.32 16.99
C GLY A 133 15.47 13.14 16.24
N LEU A 134 14.72 12.51 15.32
CA LEU A 134 15.17 11.42 14.44
C LEU A 134 15.68 10.19 15.20
N LYS A 135 15.08 9.90 16.35
CA LYS A 135 15.47 8.76 17.20
C LYS A 135 14.63 7.54 16.87
N VAL A 136 15.29 6.46 16.49
CA VAL A 136 14.65 5.16 16.22
C VAL A 136 14.20 4.52 17.53
N LYS A 137 12.91 4.18 17.66
CA LYS A 137 12.32 3.48 18.81
C LYS A 137 11.60 2.22 18.37
N ARG A 138 11.64 1.17 19.19
CA ARG A 138 10.96 -0.10 18.90
C ARG A 138 9.44 0.07 18.89
N ARG A 139 8.77 -0.48 17.88
CA ARG A 139 7.30 -0.55 17.80
C ARG A 139 6.77 -1.69 18.66
N LYS A 140 5.63 -1.49 19.32
CA LYS A 140 4.99 -2.50 20.18
C LYS A 140 4.34 -3.65 19.38
N TYR A 141 3.74 -3.33 18.23
CA TYR A 141 3.06 -4.29 17.35
C TYR A 141 3.65 -4.27 15.93
N PRO A 142 4.92 -4.63 15.76
CA PRO A 142 5.53 -4.66 14.43
C PRO A 142 5.04 -5.90 13.67
N TRP A 143 4.81 -5.75 12.36
CA TRP A 143 4.31 -6.85 11.54
C TRP A 143 5.35 -7.96 11.37
N ASN A 144 6.66 -7.64 11.46
CA ASN A 144 7.73 -8.63 11.49
C ASN A 144 7.89 -9.36 12.84
N ARG A 145 6.90 -9.31 13.74
CA ARG A 145 6.97 -10.02 15.03
C ARG A 145 7.00 -11.54 14.84
N LYS A 146 6.12 -12.08 14.00
CA LYS A 146 6.00 -13.53 13.71
C LYS A 146 6.28 -13.91 12.27
N PHE A 147 6.36 -12.92 11.37
CA PHE A 147 6.48 -13.10 9.93
C PHE A 147 7.71 -12.36 9.41
N ASN A 148 8.17 -12.72 8.22
CA ASN A 148 9.09 -11.86 7.49
C ASN A 148 8.31 -10.70 6.90
N LEU A 149 8.90 -9.51 6.85
CA LEU A 149 8.27 -8.32 6.29
C LEU A 149 9.21 -7.73 5.25
N VAL A 150 8.78 -7.59 4.00
CA VAL A 150 9.48 -6.82 3.00
C VAL A 150 8.66 -5.59 2.63
N VAL A 151 9.31 -4.45 2.68
CA VAL A 151 8.73 -3.17 2.27
C VAL A 151 9.38 -2.76 0.95
N ILE A 152 8.58 -2.45 -0.05
CA ILE A 152 9.06 -2.20 -1.42
C ILE A 152 8.63 -0.80 -1.86
N ASP A 153 9.58 0.02 -2.27
CA ASP A 153 9.27 1.30 -2.91
C ASP A 153 8.75 1.03 -4.32
N ASN A 154 7.43 1.15 -4.48
CA ASN A 154 6.70 0.82 -5.69
C ASN A 154 5.79 1.99 -6.07
N PRO A 155 5.65 2.32 -7.36
CA PRO A 155 6.36 1.77 -8.54
C PRO A 155 7.79 2.32 -8.74
N VAL A 156 8.43 1.98 -9.86
CA VAL A 156 9.66 2.65 -10.32
C VAL A 156 9.41 4.18 -10.34
N GLY A 157 10.30 4.97 -9.72
CA GLY A 157 10.15 6.42 -9.52
C GLY A 157 9.69 6.84 -8.13
N THR A 158 9.37 5.87 -7.27
CA THR A 158 8.89 6.09 -5.90
C THR A 158 10.02 5.89 -4.89
N GLY A 159 10.16 6.78 -3.91
CA GLY A 159 11.19 6.66 -2.87
C GLY A 159 12.57 6.45 -3.47
N PHE A 160 13.29 5.39 -3.08
CA PHE A 160 14.59 5.09 -3.68
C PHE A 160 14.52 4.39 -5.04
N SER A 161 13.37 3.83 -5.43
CA SER A 161 13.20 3.19 -6.74
C SER A 161 13.27 4.24 -7.87
N PHE A 162 13.98 3.93 -8.95
CA PHE A 162 14.27 4.91 -10.00
C PHE A 162 14.47 4.27 -11.37
N THR A 163 14.45 5.11 -12.40
CA THR A 163 14.81 4.77 -13.79
C THR A 163 15.60 5.93 -14.39
N GLU A 164 16.43 5.64 -15.40
CA GLU A 164 17.16 6.68 -16.15
C GLU A 164 16.42 7.10 -17.43
N SER A 165 15.27 6.47 -17.72
CA SER A 165 14.41 6.79 -18.86
C SER A 165 12.97 7.08 -18.41
N ASP A 166 12.45 8.24 -18.84
CA ASP A 166 11.07 8.67 -18.59
C ASP A 166 10.04 7.69 -19.16
N ALA A 167 10.30 7.16 -20.36
CA ALA A 167 9.45 6.17 -21.01
C ALA A 167 9.39 4.80 -20.29
N ALA A 168 10.18 4.61 -19.24
CA ALA A 168 10.19 3.40 -18.43
C ALA A 168 9.47 3.55 -17.09
N TYR A 169 8.83 4.71 -16.82
CA TYR A 169 7.83 4.79 -15.77
C TYR A 169 6.58 3.97 -16.16
N PRO A 170 6.05 3.12 -15.26
CA PRO A 170 4.83 2.38 -15.54
C PRO A 170 3.63 3.31 -15.79
N ASN A 171 2.86 3.03 -16.84
CA ASN A 171 1.66 3.82 -17.19
C ASN A 171 0.34 3.14 -16.80
N ASN A 172 0.40 1.91 -16.30
CA ASN A 172 -0.77 1.13 -15.88
C ASN A 172 -0.37 0.01 -14.91
N GLU A 173 -1.36 -0.59 -14.27
CA GLU A 173 -1.17 -1.66 -13.29
C GLU A 173 -0.53 -2.94 -13.85
N MET A 174 -0.66 -3.23 -15.14
CA MET A 174 0.00 -4.39 -15.75
C MET A 174 1.52 -4.21 -15.81
N GLU A 175 1.99 -2.99 -16.09
CA GLU A 175 3.41 -2.64 -16.07
C GLU A 175 3.96 -2.60 -14.64
N VAL A 176 3.20 -2.04 -13.69
CA VAL A 176 3.55 -2.08 -12.26
C VAL A 176 3.69 -3.53 -11.79
N ALA A 177 2.70 -4.38 -12.09
CA ALA A 177 2.72 -5.79 -11.72
C ALA A 177 3.87 -6.58 -12.40
N ARG A 178 4.23 -6.24 -13.65
CA ARG A 178 5.40 -6.81 -14.33
C ARG A 178 6.68 -6.53 -13.54
N ASP A 179 6.89 -5.29 -13.15
CA ASP A 179 8.12 -4.86 -12.46
C ASP A 179 8.17 -5.43 -11.04
N LEU A 180 7.05 -5.40 -10.31
CA LEU A 180 6.93 -6.06 -9.00
C LEU A 180 7.17 -7.57 -9.08
N TYR A 181 6.59 -8.25 -10.07
CA TYR A 181 6.81 -9.69 -10.27
C TYR A 181 8.30 -9.99 -10.54
N CYS A 182 8.95 -9.18 -11.39
CA CYS A 182 10.39 -9.29 -11.64
C CYS A 182 11.20 -9.12 -10.35
N ALA A 183 10.87 -8.13 -9.52
CA ALA A 183 11.51 -7.91 -8.23
C ALA A 183 11.28 -9.09 -7.26
N LEU A 184 10.06 -9.61 -7.15
CA LEU A 184 9.74 -10.76 -6.29
C LEU A 184 10.48 -12.04 -6.73
N VAL A 185 10.54 -12.32 -8.03
CA VAL A 185 11.33 -13.46 -8.56
C VAL A 185 12.80 -13.32 -8.18
N GLN A 186 13.38 -12.13 -8.32
CA GLN A 186 14.77 -11.89 -7.92
C GLN A 186 14.97 -12.00 -6.41
N LEU A 187 14.04 -11.47 -5.60
CA LEU A 187 14.06 -11.58 -4.15
C LEU A 187 14.03 -13.05 -3.70
N PHE A 188 13.20 -13.88 -4.35
CA PHE A 188 13.12 -15.31 -4.05
C PHE A 188 14.33 -16.09 -4.56
N LYS A 189 14.97 -15.68 -5.67
CA LYS A 189 16.28 -16.23 -6.06
C LYS A 189 17.37 -15.87 -5.06
N LEU A 190 17.31 -14.66 -4.49
CA LEU A 190 18.23 -14.21 -3.45
C LEU A 190 17.98 -14.92 -2.11
N PHE A 191 16.73 -15.24 -1.78
CA PHE A 191 16.32 -15.93 -0.54
C PHE A 191 15.44 -17.16 -0.84
N PRO A 192 16.01 -18.25 -1.37
CA PRO A 192 15.24 -19.39 -1.88
C PRO A 192 14.43 -20.13 -0.80
N ASN A 193 14.81 -20.03 0.48
CA ASN A 193 14.02 -20.59 1.57
C ASN A 193 12.66 -19.88 1.71
N LEU A 194 12.58 -18.58 1.41
CA LEU A 194 11.32 -17.84 1.47
C LEU A 194 10.38 -18.19 0.31
N GLN A 195 10.91 -18.58 -0.86
CA GLN A 195 10.09 -19.03 -2.00
C GLN A 195 9.24 -20.26 -1.65
N LYS A 196 9.74 -21.10 -0.75
CA LYS A 196 9.04 -22.32 -0.27
C LYS A 196 7.93 -22.02 0.73
N LYS A 197 7.82 -20.77 1.19
CA LYS A 197 6.82 -20.32 2.16
C LYS A 197 5.76 -19.50 1.46
N GLU A 198 4.64 -19.29 2.14
CA GLU A 198 3.54 -18.49 1.62
C GLU A 198 3.92 -17.01 1.55
N LEU A 199 3.53 -16.39 0.44
CA LEU A 199 3.61 -14.96 0.19
C LEU A 199 2.25 -14.33 0.47
N PHE A 200 2.24 -13.34 1.37
CA PHE A 200 1.09 -12.48 1.61
C PHE A 200 1.42 -11.10 1.05
N VAL A 201 0.57 -10.60 0.14
CA VAL A 201 0.73 -9.25 -0.41
C VAL A 201 -0.25 -8.32 0.28
N THR A 202 0.27 -7.28 0.92
CA THR A 202 -0.48 -6.37 1.76
C THR A 202 -0.15 -4.92 1.43
N GLY A 203 -1.03 -4.02 1.81
CA GLY A 203 -0.85 -2.59 1.55
C GLY A 203 -2.14 -1.83 1.75
N GLU A 204 -2.13 -0.56 1.39
CA GLU A 204 -3.28 0.32 1.57
C GLU A 204 -3.49 1.35 0.46
N SER A 205 -4.65 1.99 0.45
CA SER A 205 -4.97 3.09 -0.45
C SER A 205 -4.93 2.66 -1.92
N TYR A 206 -4.14 3.31 -2.76
CA TYR A 206 -3.88 2.92 -4.15
C TYR A 206 -3.26 1.52 -4.31
N ALA A 207 -2.70 0.93 -3.26
CA ALA A 207 -2.34 -0.49 -3.29
C ALA A 207 -3.56 -1.41 -3.48
N GLY A 208 -4.78 -0.87 -3.32
CA GLY A 208 -6.04 -1.44 -3.82
C GLY A 208 -6.04 -1.82 -5.31
N LYS A 209 -5.12 -1.26 -6.10
CA LYS A 209 -4.84 -1.61 -7.50
C LYS A 209 -3.58 -2.48 -7.65
N TYR A 210 -2.51 -2.11 -6.96
CA TYR A 210 -1.25 -2.85 -7.00
C TYR A 210 -1.41 -4.32 -6.60
N ILE A 211 -2.17 -4.57 -5.52
CA ILE A 211 -2.30 -5.90 -4.91
C ILE A 211 -3.11 -6.86 -5.80
N PRO A 212 -4.29 -6.50 -6.34
CA PRO A 212 -4.97 -7.36 -7.31
C PRO A 212 -4.14 -7.57 -8.58
N ALA A 213 -3.45 -6.55 -9.06
CA ALA A 213 -2.62 -6.65 -10.27
C ALA A 213 -1.46 -7.64 -10.09
N ILE A 214 -0.70 -7.55 -8.99
CA ILE A 214 0.39 -8.50 -8.72
C ILE A 214 -0.13 -9.90 -8.38
N GLY A 215 -1.25 -10.01 -7.65
CA GLY A 215 -1.90 -11.28 -7.37
C GLY A 215 -2.32 -12.00 -8.66
N TYR A 216 -2.95 -11.26 -9.58
CA TYR A 216 -3.34 -11.76 -10.90
C TYR A 216 -2.12 -12.14 -11.74
N LYS A 217 -1.08 -11.30 -11.76
CA LYS A 217 0.18 -11.59 -12.46
C LYS A 217 0.81 -12.89 -11.98
N ILE A 218 0.94 -13.09 -10.67
CA ILE A 218 1.48 -14.34 -10.10
C ILE A 218 0.61 -15.54 -10.46
N TYR A 219 -0.71 -15.42 -10.32
CA TYR A 219 -1.65 -16.47 -10.70
C TYR A 219 -1.49 -16.90 -12.16
N ARG A 220 -1.36 -15.95 -13.10
CA ARG A 220 -1.14 -16.24 -14.52
C ARG A 220 0.22 -16.88 -14.78
N GLU A 221 1.28 -16.37 -14.17
CA GLU A 221 2.64 -16.89 -14.33
C GLU A 221 2.78 -18.31 -13.74
N ASN A 222 2.15 -18.58 -12.60
CA ASN A 222 2.11 -19.89 -11.98
C ASN A 222 1.45 -20.96 -12.86
N LYS A 223 0.69 -20.61 -13.91
CA LYS A 223 0.14 -21.61 -14.85
C LYS A 223 1.15 -22.06 -15.91
N VAL A 224 2.18 -21.26 -16.18
CA VAL A 224 3.09 -21.47 -17.33
C VAL A 224 4.57 -21.58 -16.95
N SER A 225 4.99 -20.98 -15.82
CA SER A 225 6.38 -20.97 -15.34
C SER A 225 6.65 -22.10 -14.37
N ASP A 226 7.82 -22.74 -14.43
CA ASP A 226 8.25 -23.71 -13.40
C ASP A 226 8.66 -23.03 -12.08
N PHE A 227 9.02 -21.74 -12.14
CA PHE A 227 9.28 -20.95 -10.95
C PHE A 227 7.95 -20.49 -10.34
N LYS A 228 7.44 -21.26 -9.37
CA LYS A 228 6.19 -20.95 -8.68
C LYS A 228 6.42 -20.01 -7.50
N ILE A 229 5.47 -19.10 -7.29
CA ILE A 229 5.34 -18.28 -6.08
C ILE A 229 4.04 -18.69 -5.40
N HIS A 230 4.12 -19.23 -4.17
CA HIS A 230 2.94 -19.67 -3.42
C HIS A 230 2.29 -18.49 -2.71
N VAL A 231 1.19 -17.98 -3.26
CA VAL A 231 0.41 -16.90 -2.63
C VAL A 231 -0.43 -17.51 -1.51
N GLY A 232 -0.25 -17.02 -0.29
CA GLY A 232 -1.07 -17.37 0.88
C GLY A 232 -2.27 -16.47 1.07
N GLY A 233 -2.25 -15.25 0.50
CA GLY A 233 -3.40 -14.36 0.49
C GLY A 233 -3.08 -12.91 0.14
N LEU A 234 -4.13 -12.14 -0.15
CA LEU A 234 -4.07 -10.70 -0.44
C LEU A 234 -4.82 -9.94 0.66
N MET A 235 -4.20 -8.92 1.26
CA MET A 235 -4.82 -8.11 2.31
C MET A 235 -4.74 -6.60 2.01
N LEU A 236 -5.87 -5.97 1.74
CA LEU A 236 -5.93 -4.61 1.19
C LEU A 236 -6.64 -3.67 2.18
N GLY A 237 -5.93 -2.63 2.64
CA GLY A 237 -6.44 -1.61 3.55
C GLY A 237 -6.99 -0.40 2.83
N ASN A 238 -8.20 0.07 3.19
CA ASN A 238 -8.78 1.30 2.66
C ASN A 238 -8.58 1.43 1.14
N ALA A 239 -8.96 0.37 0.43
CA ALA A 239 -8.48 0.07 -0.92
C ALA A 239 -9.24 0.81 -2.02
N TRP A 240 -8.53 1.64 -2.80
CA TRP A 240 -9.05 2.22 -4.04
C TRP A 240 -8.87 1.20 -5.17
N THR A 241 -9.96 0.65 -5.69
CA THR A 241 -9.93 -0.57 -6.53
C THR A 241 -10.84 -0.46 -7.75
N ASP A 242 -12.07 0.03 -7.56
CA ASP A 242 -13.10 0.10 -8.60
C ASP A 242 -13.81 1.46 -8.55
N PRO A 243 -13.19 2.51 -9.14
CA PRO A 243 -13.66 3.88 -9.01
C PRO A 243 -15.14 4.05 -9.32
N ILE A 244 -15.66 3.46 -10.41
CA ILE A 244 -17.05 3.64 -10.82
C ILE A 244 -18.08 3.26 -9.74
N ASN A 245 -17.79 2.24 -8.93
CA ASN A 245 -18.65 1.77 -7.84
C ASN A 245 -18.30 2.42 -6.48
N GLN A 246 -17.11 3.01 -6.33
CA GLN A 246 -16.67 3.68 -5.11
C GLN A 246 -17.02 5.19 -5.05
N LEU A 247 -17.74 5.74 -6.03
CA LEU A 247 -18.20 7.14 -6.02
C LEU A 247 -19.55 7.32 -5.30
N SER A 248 -19.55 7.38 -3.97
CA SER A 248 -20.78 7.62 -3.18
C SER A 248 -20.53 8.46 -1.92
N TYR A 249 -19.72 9.51 -2.05
CA TYR A 249 -19.32 10.40 -0.96
C TYR A 249 -20.49 11.22 -0.44
N GLY A 250 -21.27 11.86 -1.33
CA GLY A 250 -22.34 12.76 -0.94
C GLY A 250 -23.38 12.10 -0.02
N ALA A 251 -23.84 10.90 -0.38
CA ALA A 251 -24.80 10.15 0.42
C ALA A 251 -24.23 9.69 1.77
N TYR A 252 -22.98 9.24 1.79
CA TYR A 252 -22.27 8.82 3.00
C TYR A 252 -22.07 9.97 3.98
N LEU A 253 -21.46 11.07 3.51
CA LEU A 253 -21.10 12.23 4.32
C LEU A 253 -22.33 12.95 4.88
N TYR A 254 -23.43 12.98 4.13
CA TYR A 254 -24.70 13.50 4.63
C TYR A 254 -25.25 12.68 5.80
N LYS A 255 -25.16 11.34 5.72
CA LYS A 255 -25.62 10.46 6.81
C LYS A 255 -24.75 10.56 8.06
N LEU A 256 -23.49 10.95 7.92
CA LEU A 256 -22.62 11.31 9.05
C LEU A 256 -22.93 12.68 9.66
N GLY A 257 -23.72 13.51 8.97
CA GLY A 257 -24.01 14.88 9.40
C GLY A 257 -22.88 15.87 9.15
N LEU A 258 -21.89 15.50 8.32
CA LEU A 258 -20.73 16.37 7.99
C LEU A 258 -21.03 17.39 6.89
N ILE A 259 -22.09 17.16 6.10
CA ILE A 259 -22.54 18.05 5.04
C ILE A 259 -24.07 18.20 5.07
N ASP A 260 -24.58 19.32 4.55
CA ASP A 260 -26.01 19.55 4.41
C ASP A 260 -26.59 18.91 3.13
N ARG A 261 -27.92 19.00 2.97
CA ARG A 261 -28.62 18.46 1.79
C ARG A 261 -28.19 19.15 0.48
N ARG A 262 -27.81 20.42 0.52
CA ARG A 262 -27.42 21.18 -0.67
C ARG A 262 -26.05 20.73 -1.17
N THR A 263 -25.08 20.61 -0.28
CA THR A 263 -23.74 20.08 -0.58
C THR A 263 -23.84 18.64 -1.07
N LYS A 264 -24.65 17.79 -0.42
CA LYS A 264 -24.93 16.43 -0.89
C LYS A 264 -25.36 16.41 -2.36
N SER A 265 -26.35 17.23 -2.74
CA SER A 265 -26.84 17.24 -4.13
C SER A 265 -25.79 17.69 -5.13
N ARG A 266 -24.94 18.68 -4.80
CA ARG A 266 -23.83 19.11 -5.68
C ARG A 266 -22.77 18.01 -5.84
N MET A 267 -22.44 17.33 -4.75
CA MET A 267 -21.49 16.20 -4.79
C MET A 267 -22.04 15.05 -5.63
N GLU A 268 -23.30 14.67 -5.45
CA GLU A 268 -23.93 13.58 -6.22
C GLU A 268 -24.02 13.90 -7.73
N GLU A 269 -24.23 15.17 -8.10
CA GLU A 269 -24.18 15.61 -9.51
C GLU A 269 -22.78 15.42 -10.12
N LYS A 270 -21.74 15.81 -9.39
CA LYS A 270 -20.34 15.61 -9.79
C LYS A 270 -19.95 14.13 -9.85
N GLU A 271 -20.41 13.33 -8.88
CA GLU A 271 -20.21 11.88 -8.88
C GLU A 271 -20.84 11.21 -10.12
N GLU A 272 -22.05 11.61 -10.51
CA GLU A 272 -22.69 11.06 -11.71
C GLU A 272 -22.00 11.53 -12.99
N PHE A 273 -21.51 12.77 -13.02
CA PHE A 273 -20.70 13.28 -14.12
C PHE A 273 -19.37 12.51 -14.23
N ALA A 274 -18.67 12.27 -13.12
CA ALA A 274 -17.47 11.43 -13.08
C ALA A 274 -17.78 10.01 -13.59
N ARG A 275 -18.89 9.39 -13.18
CA ARG A 275 -19.32 8.09 -13.72
C ARG A 275 -19.57 8.13 -15.23
N ALA A 276 -20.13 9.21 -15.76
CA ALA A 276 -20.31 9.36 -17.21
C ALA A 276 -18.96 9.44 -17.95
N LEU A 277 -17.99 10.18 -17.40
CA LEU A 277 -16.63 10.27 -17.93
C LEU A 277 -15.91 8.91 -17.90
N LEU A 278 -16.04 8.16 -16.79
CA LEU A 278 -15.52 6.79 -16.67
C LEU A 278 -16.08 5.87 -17.76
N ARG A 279 -17.40 5.90 -17.98
CA ARG A 279 -18.06 5.11 -19.04
C ARG A 279 -17.58 5.50 -20.44
N ALA A 280 -17.17 6.75 -20.64
CA ALA A 280 -16.62 7.26 -21.89
C ALA A 280 -15.10 7.01 -22.06
N GLY A 281 -14.41 6.48 -21.05
CA GLY A 281 -12.96 6.29 -21.06
C GLY A 281 -12.15 7.57 -20.83
N ASN A 282 -12.78 8.64 -20.32
CA ASN A 282 -12.12 9.92 -20.03
C ASN A 282 -11.56 9.92 -18.60
N TRP A 283 -10.51 9.14 -18.35
CA TRP A 283 -10.00 8.85 -17.01
C TRP A 283 -9.49 10.09 -16.26
N ARG A 284 -8.63 10.90 -16.89
CA ARG A 284 -8.05 12.09 -16.26
C ARG A 284 -9.10 13.16 -15.90
N GLU A 285 -10.10 13.35 -16.75
CA GLU A 285 -11.20 14.28 -16.47
C GLU A 285 -12.11 13.74 -15.34
N ALA A 286 -12.31 12.42 -15.29
CA ALA A 286 -13.03 11.79 -14.18
C ALA A 286 -12.29 12.01 -12.85
N ASP A 287 -10.95 11.87 -12.85
CA ASP A 287 -10.11 12.11 -11.67
C ASP A 287 -10.25 13.55 -11.17
N HIS A 288 -10.11 14.52 -12.08
CA HIS A 288 -10.33 15.92 -11.78
C HIS A 288 -11.75 16.20 -11.24
N THR A 289 -12.77 15.52 -11.78
CA THR A 289 -14.15 15.67 -11.28
C THR A 289 -14.30 15.12 -9.86
N VAL A 290 -13.64 14.01 -9.53
CA VAL A 290 -13.64 13.43 -8.18
C VAL A 290 -12.95 14.36 -7.18
N ASP A 291 -11.89 15.04 -7.60
CA ASP A 291 -11.27 16.07 -6.77
C ASP A 291 -12.20 17.23 -6.45
N GLU A 292 -13.05 17.63 -7.39
CA GLU A 292 -14.07 18.64 -7.10
C GLU A 292 -15.08 18.14 -6.05
N VAL A 293 -15.37 16.84 -6.01
CA VAL A 293 -16.17 16.22 -4.93
C VAL A 293 -15.45 16.36 -3.59
N TYR A 294 -14.14 16.07 -3.53
CA TYR A 294 -13.34 16.25 -2.32
C TYR A 294 -13.31 17.72 -1.87
N ASN A 295 -13.12 18.65 -2.81
CA ASN A 295 -13.08 20.07 -2.52
C ASN A 295 -14.42 20.60 -1.97
N GLU A 296 -15.55 20.12 -2.49
CA GLU A 296 -16.88 20.44 -1.96
C GLU A 296 -17.02 19.99 -0.50
N PHE A 297 -16.54 18.79 -0.17
CA PHE A 297 -16.53 18.30 1.21
C PHE A 297 -15.62 19.12 2.12
N LEU A 298 -14.37 19.36 1.71
CA LEU A 298 -13.39 20.12 2.50
C LEU A 298 -13.88 21.54 2.79
N GLN A 299 -14.47 22.22 1.79
CA GLN A 299 -15.01 23.57 1.97
C GLN A 299 -16.23 23.60 2.91
N ALA A 300 -17.05 22.56 2.88
CA ALA A 300 -18.26 22.50 3.70
C ALA A 300 -17.98 22.11 5.16
N SER A 301 -17.03 21.20 5.39
CA SER A 301 -16.80 20.58 6.69
C SER A 301 -15.55 21.09 7.42
N GLY A 302 -14.48 21.42 6.70
CA GLY A 302 -13.16 21.68 7.27
C GLY A 302 -12.47 20.45 7.87
N VAL A 303 -12.99 19.24 7.61
CA VAL A 303 -12.54 17.98 8.20
C VAL A 303 -11.59 17.24 7.24
N ASP A 304 -10.62 16.52 7.79
CA ASP A 304 -9.61 15.77 7.02
C ASP A 304 -10.21 14.59 6.22
N LEU A 305 -9.62 14.30 5.05
CA LEU A 305 -10.06 13.22 4.16
C LEU A 305 -9.63 11.82 4.63
N TYR A 306 -8.62 11.72 5.48
CA TYR A 306 -8.07 10.44 5.95
C TYR A 306 -8.64 10.03 7.30
N ASP A 307 -9.14 10.97 8.11
CA ASP A 307 -9.82 10.66 9.37
C ASP A 307 -10.79 11.78 9.77
N PHE A 308 -12.10 11.52 9.71
CA PHE A 308 -13.07 12.57 9.99
C PHE A 308 -13.21 12.96 11.47
N VAL A 309 -12.45 12.34 12.39
CA VAL A 309 -12.41 12.74 13.81
C VAL A 309 -11.04 13.27 14.25
N ASN A 310 -10.03 13.20 13.39
CA ASN A 310 -8.67 13.62 13.69
C ASN A 310 -8.12 14.53 12.61
N ASP A 311 -8.10 15.83 12.88
CA ASP A 311 -7.63 16.85 11.93
C ASP A 311 -6.09 16.87 11.74
N ASP A 312 -5.34 16.00 12.41
CA ASP A 312 -3.87 15.97 12.37
C ASP A 312 -3.35 14.53 12.19
N VAL A 313 -3.84 13.85 11.15
CA VAL A 313 -3.53 12.43 10.88
C VAL A 313 -2.03 12.18 10.67
N PHE A 314 -1.29 13.19 10.22
CA PHE A 314 0.15 13.11 9.94
C PHE A 314 1.04 13.66 11.08
N LYS A 315 0.47 14.09 12.21
CA LYS A 315 1.24 14.65 13.33
C LYS A 315 2.36 13.70 13.78
N GLY A 316 3.60 14.15 13.66
CA GLY A 316 4.77 13.36 14.07
C GLY A 316 5.14 12.23 13.11
N MET A 317 4.55 12.19 11.91
CA MET A 317 4.89 11.26 10.82
C MET A 317 5.82 11.90 9.76
N ASP A 318 6.07 13.21 9.87
CA ASP A 318 6.88 14.02 8.95
C ASP A 318 8.38 13.69 8.91
N ASP A 319 8.87 12.91 9.87
CA ASP A 319 10.29 12.59 9.99
C ASP A 319 10.75 11.48 9.02
N THR A 320 9.85 10.88 8.22
CA THR A 320 10.22 9.78 7.31
C THR A 320 11.26 10.22 6.29
N ARG A 321 10.98 11.27 5.50
CA ARG A 321 11.91 11.78 4.48
C ARG A 321 13.23 12.20 5.13
N THR A 322 13.15 12.98 6.20
CA THR A 322 14.34 13.45 6.91
C THR A 322 15.18 12.28 7.43
N PHE A 323 14.56 11.23 7.96
CA PHE A 323 15.25 10.02 8.39
C PHE A 323 15.90 9.26 7.25
N MET A 324 15.21 9.10 6.11
CA MET A 324 15.74 8.43 4.92
C MET A 324 16.85 9.21 4.23
N GLU A 325 16.86 10.54 4.37
CA GLU A 325 17.88 11.42 3.80
C GLU A 325 19.17 11.52 4.65
N LYS A 326 19.16 11.06 5.91
CA LYS A 326 20.37 11.03 6.75
C LYS A 326 21.46 10.15 6.15
N GLU A 327 22.69 10.66 6.09
CA GLU A 327 23.85 9.92 5.59
C GLU A 327 24.04 8.56 6.28
N GLU A 328 23.85 8.48 7.61
CA GLU A 328 23.98 7.20 8.33
C GLU A 328 22.91 6.19 7.95
N THR A 329 21.67 6.66 7.75
CA THR A 329 20.57 5.82 7.28
C THR A 329 20.88 5.32 5.88
N ARG A 330 21.22 6.22 4.96
CA ARG A 330 21.51 5.93 3.55
C ARG A 330 22.65 4.93 3.39
N LYS A 331 23.72 5.10 4.16
CA LYS A 331 24.85 4.19 4.21
C LYS A 331 24.45 2.82 4.75
N ALA A 332 23.64 2.76 5.80
CA ALA A 332 23.21 1.50 6.39
C ALA A 332 22.33 0.66 5.45
N ILE A 333 21.50 1.32 4.64
CA ILE A 333 20.53 0.65 3.76
C ILE A 333 21.00 0.54 2.29
N HIS A 334 22.27 0.87 2.02
CA HIS A 334 22.93 0.66 0.72
C HIS A 334 22.30 1.44 -0.44
N VAL A 335 21.87 2.68 -0.20
CA VAL A 335 21.26 3.56 -1.24
C VAL A 335 22.21 4.62 -1.79
N GLY A 336 23.45 4.65 -1.32
CA GLY A 336 24.47 5.61 -1.75
C GLY A 336 24.00 7.06 -1.71
N ASN A 337 24.17 7.81 -2.79
CA ASN A 337 23.67 9.19 -2.96
C ASN A 337 22.42 9.33 -3.85
N LEU A 338 21.74 8.22 -4.17
CA LEU A 338 20.53 8.23 -4.99
C LEU A 338 19.41 9.09 -4.38
N THR A 339 18.66 9.80 -5.22
CA THR A 339 17.53 10.62 -4.77
C THR A 339 16.48 9.76 -4.05
N PHE A 340 15.96 10.26 -2.92
CA PHE A 340 14.72 9.75 -2.33
C PHE A 340 13.54 10.49 -2.98
N ASN A 341 13.02 9.94 -4.06
CA ASN A 341 12.00 10.56 -4.90
C ASN A 341 10.70 10.77 -4.12
N ASP A 342 9.97 11.83 -4.49
CA ASP A 342 8.67 12.19 -3.91
C ASP A 342 7.50 11.42 -4.52
N GLY A 343 7.74 10.60 -5.55
CA GLY A 343 6.72 9.82 -6.25
C GLY A 343 6.05 10.53 -7.42
N TYR A 344 6.37 11.80 -7.66
CA TYR A 344 5.68 12.63 -8.66
C TYR A 344 5.68 11.97 -10.05
N SER A 345 6.84 11.53 -10.53
CA SER A 345 6.94 10.93 -11.86
C SER A 345 6.11 9.66 -11.99
N SER A 346 6.10 8.79 -10.97
CA SER A 346 5.25 7.59 -10.96
C SER A 346 3.77 7.96 -10.98
N ALA A 347 3.37 8.93 -10.15
CA ALA A 347 2.00 9.40 -10.07
C ALA A 347 1.49 10.00 -11.38
N TRP A 348 2.31 10.84 -12.01
CA TRP A 348 1.98 11.48 -13.28
C TRP A 348 1.73 10.46 -14.40
N HIS A 349 2.62 9.47 -14.53
CA HIS A 349 2.48 8.42 -15.55
C HIS A 349 1.29 7.49 -15.28
N LEU A 350 0.90 7.30 -14.02
CA LEU A 350 -0.29 6.54 -13.63
C LEU A 350 -1.58 7.37 -13.60
N SER A 351 -1.57 8.65 -13.97
CA SER A 351 -2.75 9.52 -13.88
C SER A 351 -3.98 8.97 -14.61
N ASP A 352 -3.80 8.35 -15.78
CA ASP A 352 -4.90 7.71 -16.50
C ASP A 352 -5.34 6.38 -15.86
N ASP A 353 -4.48 5.74 -15.08
CA ASP A 353 -4.79 4.49 -14.38
C ASP A 353 -5.62 4.72 -13.12
N VAL A 354 -5.49 5.89 -12.47
CA VAL A 354 -6.15 6.19 -11.18
C VAL A 354 -7.64 5.89 -11.20
N MET A 355 -8.30 6.22 -12.30
CA MET A 355 -9.73 6.08 -12.49
C MET A 355 -10.16 4.80 -13.22
N GLN A 356 -9.21 3.95 -13.63
CA GLN A 356 -9.50 2.63 -14.19
C GLN A 356 -9.87 1.62 -13.10
N SER A 357 -10.59 0.56 -13.46
CA SER A 357 -10.98 -0.50 -12.53
C SER A 357 -10.06 -1.71 -12.61
N VAL A 358 -9.69 -2.28 -11.46
CA VAL A 358 -9.04 -3.60 -11.38
C VAL A 358 -10.02 -4.71 -10.97
N ARG A 359 -11.32 -4.42 -10.91
CA ARG A 359 -12.39 -5.37 -10.56
C ARG A 359 -12.29 -6.70 -11.34
N PRO A 360 -12.03 -6.72 -12.67
CA PRO A 360 -11.96 -8.00 -13.40
C PRO A 360 -10.90 -8.97 -12.86
N TRP A 361 -9.77 -8.44 -12.37
CA TRP A 361 -8.73 -9.28 -11.76
C TRP A 361 -9.16 -9.79 -10.40
N VAL A 362 -9.85 -8.98 -9.60
CA VAL A 362 -10.41 -9.42 -8.31
C VAL A 362 -11.42 -10.55 -8.55
N GLU A 363 -12.32 -10.40 -9.52
CA GLU A 363 -13.32 -11.43 -9.87
C GLU A 363 -12.66 -12.73 -10.37
N GLU A 364 -11.66 -12.65 -11.27
CA GLU A 364 -10.98 -13.87 -11.75
C GLU A 364 -10.24 -14.58 -10.61
N LEU A 365 -9.62 -13.84 -9.69
CA LEU A 365 -8.94 -14.43 -8.53
C LEU A 365 -9.94 -15.04 -7.53
N LEU A 366 -11.06 -14.37 -7.27
CA LEU A 366 -12.14 -14.90 -6.44
C LEU A 366 -12.77 -16.14 -7.04
N GLN A 367 -12.94 -16.17 -8.36
CA GLN A 367 -13.47 -17.33 -9.09
C GLN A 367 -12.51 -18.53 -9.10
N ALA A 368 -11.20 -18.27 -9.03
CA ALA A 368 -10.19 -19.32 -8.97
C ALA A 368 -10.10 -19.99 -7.59
N GLU A 369 -10.45 -19.27 -6.52
CA GLU A 369 -10.44 -19.74 -5.13
C GLU A 369 -9.08 -20.33 -4.66
N GLU A 370 -7.96 -19.96 -5.30
CA GLU A 370 -6.64 -20.50 -4.97
C GLU A 370 -6.07 -19.95 -3.65
N PHE A 371 -6.49 -18.76 -3.24
CA PHE A 371 -6.06 -18.11 -2.00
C PHE A 371 -7.09 -17.09 -1.50
N PRO A 372 -7.09 -16.78 -0.19
CA PRO A 372 -8.00 -15.79 0.40
C PRO A 372 -7.67 -14.35 0.03
N ILE A 373 -8.71 -13.52 -0.11
CA ILE A 373 -8.62 -12.09 -0.34
C ILE A 373 -9.39 -11.37 0.77
N LEU A 374 -8.69 -10.55 1.54
CA LEU A 374 -9.26 -9.77 2.63
C LEU A 374 -9.15 -8.29 2.31
N PHE A 375 -10.28 -7.61 2.28
CA PHE A 375 -10.30 -6.16 2.30
C PHE A 375 -10.66 -5.68 3.70
N TYR A 376 -9.96 -4.66 4.18
CA TYR A 376 -10.30 -4.00 5.43
C TYR A 376 -10.35 -2.49 5.25
N SER A 377 -11.26 -1.80 5.93
CA SER A 377 -11.33 -0.34 5.90
C SER A 377 -11.49 0.22 7.31
N GLY A 378 -10.77 1.29 7.59
CA GLY A 378 -11.02 2.10 8.78
C GLY A 378 -12.39 2.77 8.75
N GLN A 379 -13.09 2.72 9.88
CA GLN A 379 -14.43 3.28 10.05
C GLN A 379 -14.50 4.79 9.80
N LEU A 380 -13.40 5.50 10.08
CA LEU A 380 -13.34 6.96 10.10
C LEU A 380 -12.74 7.55 8.82
N ASP A 381 -12.39 6.70 7.85
CA ASP A 381 -11.85 7.15 6.58
C ASP A 381 -12.92 7.86 5.74
N VAL A 382 -12.52 8.87 4.98
CA VAL A 382 -13.38 9.56 4.00
C VAL A 382 -12.95 9.25 2.58
N ILE A 383 -11.65 9.35 2.28
CA ILE A 383 -11.12 9.21 0.91
C ILE A 383 -11.39 7.82 0.32
N VAL A 384 -11.32 6.77 1.14
CA VAL A 384 -11.74 5.41 0.74
C VAL A 384 -12.61 4.79 1.83
N ALA A 385 -13.69 5.50 2.15
CA ALA A 385 -14.59 5.13 3.23
C ALA A 385 -15.20 3.74 3.05
N TYR A 386 -15.40 3.03 4.17
CA TYR A 386 -15.96 1.69 4.18
C TYR A 386 -17.29 1.53 3.39
N PRO A 387 -18.26 2.47 3.45
CA PRO A 387 -19.48 2.36 2.63
C PRO A 387 -19.23 2.41 1.12
N LEU A 388 -18.15 3.06 0.67
CA LEU A 388 -17.75 3.09 -0.74
C LEU A 388 -17.19 1.73 -1.14
N SER A 389 -16.34 1.16 -0.28
CA SER A 389 -15.81 -0.19 -0.49
C SER A 389 -16.93 -1.24 -0.52
N LEU A 390 -17.97 -1.11 0.31
CA LEU A 390 -19.15 -1.97 0.27
C LEU A 390 -19.86 -1.93 -1.10
N ALA A 391 -20.01 -0.75 -1.71
CA ALA A 391 -20.63 -0.63 -3.03
C ALA A 391 -19.82 -1.37 -4.11
N PHE A 392 -18.49 -1.35 -4.02
CA PHE A 392 -17.65 -2.21 -4.86
C PHE A 392 -17.87 -3.70 -4.57
N TYR A 393 -17.86 -4.13 -3.30
CA TYR A 393 -18.04 -5.55 -2.94
C TYR A 393 -19.40 -6.09 -3.40
N ASP A 394 -20.47 -5.31 -3.24
CA ASP A 394 -21.82 -5.65 -3.69
C ASP A 394 -21.93 -5.72 -5.22
N SER A 395 -21.00 -5.08 -5.94
CA SER A 395 -20.95 -5.11 -7.39
C SER A 395 -20.25 -6.35 -7.96
N LEU A 396 -19.42 -7.06 -7.17
CA LEU A 396 -18.60 -8.18 -7.63
C LEU A 396 -19.44 -9.34 -8.20
N GLU A 397 -19.04 -9.82 -9.38
CA GLU A 397 -19.63 -10.96 -10.07
C GLU A 397 -18.72 -12.19 -9.98
N TRP A 398 -19.11 -13.16 -9.15
CA TRP A 398 -18.32 -14.36 -8.85
C TRP A 398 -19.18 -15.45 -8.20
N SER A 399 -18.63 -16.67 -8.09
CA SER A 399 -19.32 -17.88 -7.61
C SER A 399 -20.09 -17.71 -6.29
N HIS A 400 -19.56 -16.93 -5.35
CA HIS A 400 -20.13 -16.74 -4.01
C HIS A 400 -20.78 -15.37 -3.79
N ALA A 401 -21.08 -14.59 -4.83
CA ALA A 401 -21.72 -13.27 -4.68
C ALA A 401 -23.05 -13.34 -3.90
N TYR A 402 -23.89 -14.35 -4.16
CA TYR A 402 -25.15 -14.52 -3.44
C TYR A 402 -24.96 -15.01 -1.99
N ASP A 403 -23.93 -15.81 -1.73
CA ASP A 403 -23.57 -16.23 -0.38
C ASP A 403 -23.04 -15.05 0.42
N TYR A 404 -22.21 -14.21 -0.20
CA TYR A 404 -21.80 -12.94 0.36
C TYR A 404 -23.03 -12.09 0.67
N TYR A 405 -23.94 -11.82 -0.27
CA TYR A 405 -25.15 -11.03 -0.01
C TYR A 405 -25.90 -11.47 1.26
N LYS A 406 -26.11 -12.78 1.43
CA LYS A 406 -26.82 -13.37 2.59
C LYS A 406 -25.99 -13.50 3.87
N ALA A 407 -24.67 -13.47 3.80
CA ALA A 407 -23.84 -13.78 4.96
C ALA A 407 -24.08 -12.80 6.11
N ASP A 408 -24.09 -13.34 7.33
CA ASP A 408 -24.23 -12.55 8.55
C ASP A 408 -22.97 -11.72 8.81
N ARG A 409 -23.16 -10.58 9.47
CA ARG A 409 -22.05 -9.74 9.92
C ARG A 409 -21.59 -10.17 11.31
N CYS A 410 -20.34 -10.61 11.40
CA CYS A 410 -19.72 -11.08 12.65
C CYS A 410 -18.94 -9.97 13.35
N LYS A 411 -18.74 -10.09 14.66
CA LYS A 411 -17.85 -9.21 15.44
C LYS A 411 -16.40 -9.65 15.27
N LEU A 412 -15.51 -8.71 14.97
CA LEU A 412 -14.06 -8.90 15.10
C LEU A 412 -13.65 -8.55 16.52
N VAL A 413 -13.12 -9.54 17.25
CA VAL A 413 -12.62 -9.37 18.63
C VAL A 413 -11.10 -9.56 18.63
N VAL A 414 -10.36 -8.62 19.23
CA VAL A 414 -8.90 -8.71 19.41
C VAL A 414 -8.58 -8.54 20.89
N GLY A 415 -8.15 -9.63 21.55
CA GLY A 415 -8.13 -9.70 23.01
C GLY A 415 -9.55 -9.55 23.57
N ASN A 416 -9.79 -8.50 24.36
CA ASN A 416 -11.10 -8.20 24.95
C ASN A 416 -11.88 -7.09 24.20
N ASP A 417 -11.30 -6.54 23.13
CA ASP A 417 -11.86 -5.39 22.43
C ASP A 417 -12.68 -5.84 21.23
N VAL A 418 -13.88 -5.26 21.03
CA VAL A 418 -14.57 -5.33 19.74
C VAL A 418 -13.88 -4.38 18.78
N ALA A 419 -12.90 -4.90 18.05
CA ALA A 419 -12.05 -4.17 17.12
C ALA A 419 -12.79 -3.78 15.83
N GLY A 420 -13.83 -4.50 15.46
CA GLY A 420 -14.46 -4.33 14.15
C GLY A 420 -15.62 -5.27 13.89
N TYR A 421 -16.00 -5.33 12.62
CA TYR A 421 -17.00 -6.26 12.12
C TYR A 421 -16.54 -6.79 10.77
N TYR A 422 -16.86 -8.04 10.47
CA TYR A 422 -16.48 -8.68 9.22
C TYR A 422 -17.61 -9.52 8.64
N LYS A 423 -17.50 -9.80 7.36
CA LYS A 423 -18.39 -10.69 6.61
C LYS A 423 -17.55 -11.49 5.62
N THR A 424 -17.87 -12.76 5.48
CA THR A 424 -17.07 -13.72 4.70
C THR A 424 -17.96 -14.62 3.87
N ALA A 425 -17.55 -14.87 2.62
CA ALA A 425 -18.11 -15.90 1.76
C ALA A 425 -16.98 -16.46 0.89
N GLY A 426 -16.98 -17.76 0.61
CA GLY A 426 -15.89 -18.40 -0.13
C GLY A 426 -14.50 -18.05 0.43
N THR A 427 -13.65 -17.49 -0.44
CA THR A 427 -12.30 -16.98 -0.13
C THR A 427 -12.26 -15.46 0.13
N PHE A 428 -13.40 -14.76 0.04
CA PHE A 428 -13.49 -13.31 0.24
C PHE A 428 -13.88 -12.96 1.68
N THR A 429 -13.18 -11.98 2.28
CA THR A 429 -13.56 -11.39 3.57
C THR A 429 -13.49 -9.88 3.50
N GLU A 430 -14.55 -9.20 3.94
CA GLU A 430 -14.55 -7.76 4.19
C GLU A 430 -14.48 -7.50 5.70
N VAL A 431 -13.76 -6.45 6.10
CA VAL A 431 -13.63 -6.04 7.50
C VAL A 431 -13.76 -4.53 7.63
N MET A 432 -14.64 -4.06 8.50
CA MET A 432 -14.58 -2.69 9.01
C MET A 432 -13.84 -2.68 10.35
N VAL A 433 -12.77 -1.90 10.46
CA VAL A 433 -12.02 -1.68 11.70
C VAL A 433 -12.48 -0.38 12.35
N ARG A 434 -12.87 -0.46 13.62
CA ARG A 434 -13.46 0.68 14.35
C ARG A 434 -12.41 1.71 14.74
N ASN A 435 -12.86 2.94 15.00
CA ASN A 435 -12.07 4.00 15.64
C ASN A 435 -10.71 4.27 14.95
N THR A 436 -10.70 4.26 13.63
CA THR A 436 -9.52 4.56 12.82
C THR A 436 -9.93 5.10 11.46
N GLY A 437 -9.19 6.09 10.97
CA GLY A 437 -9.18 6.52 9.58
C GLY A 437 -8.40 5.60 8.65
N HIS A 438 -7.80 6.20 7.63
CA HIS A 438 -7.16 5.57 6.47
C HIS A 438 -5.98 4.65 6.84
N MET A 439 -5.04 5.15 7.65
CA MET A 439 -3.87 4.39 8.09
C MET A 439 -4.19 3.56 9.34
N VAL A 440 -4.93 2.47 9.16
CA VAL A 440 -5.37 1.59 10.27
C VAL A 440 -4.23 1.12 11.19
N PRO A 441 -3.06 0.70 10.68
CA PRO A 441 -1.99 0.22 11.54
C PRO A 441 -1.35 1.33 12.40
N THR A 442 -1.55 2.60 12.03
CA THR A 442 -1.05 3.75 12.79
C THR A 442 -1.86 3.98 14.05
N THR A 443 -3.18 4.12 13.92
CA THR A 443 -4.05 4.55 15.02
C THR A 443 -4.57 3.36 15.82
N GLN A 444 -4.69 2.18 15.21
CA GLN A 444 -5.11 0.93 15.85
C GLN A 444 -4.09 -0.22 15.66
N PRO A 445 -2.80 -0.04 16.05
CA PRO A 445 -1.73 -0.99 15.75
C PRO A 445 -1.96 -2.38 16.35
N LYS A 446 -2.61 -2.47 17.52
CA LYS A 446 -2.96 -3.75 18.15
C LYS A 446 -3.98 -4.51 17.30
N TRP A 447 -5.04 -3.83 16.85
CA TRP A 447 -6.13 -4.43 16.10
C TRP A 447 -5.70 -4.78 14.68
N ALA A 448 -4.92 -3.91 14.03
CA ALA A 448 -4.33 -4.16 12.72
C ALA A 448 -3.43 -5.42 12.73
N TYR A 449 -2.53 -5.53 13.73
CA TYR A 449 -1.68 -6.71 13.88
C TYR A 449 -2.49 -7.97 14.18
N GLY A 450 -3.50 -7.90 15.04
CA GLY A 450 -4.38 -9.04 15.34
C GLY A 450 -5.16 -9.51 14.11
N LEU A 451 -5.59 -8.57 13.25
CA LEU A 451 -6.24 -8.88 11.98
C LEU A 451 -5.28 -9.58 11.02
N LEU A 452 -4.07 -9.03 10.82
CA LEU A 452 -3.02 -9.63 9.99
C LEU A 452 -2.67 -11.04 10.48
N GLU A 453 -2.43 -11.20 11.77
CA GLU A 453 -2.07 -12.49 12.36
C GLU A 453 -3.16 -13.54 12.16
N ARG A 454 -4.43 -13.17 12.39
CA ARG A 454 -5.57 -14.05 12.12
C ARG A 454 -5.66 -14.42 10.65
N PHE A 455 -5.47 -13.46 9.74
CA PHE A 455 -5.48 -13.69 8.30
C PHE A 455 -4.40 -14.68 7.85
N ILE A 456 -3.18 -14.54 8.37
CA ILE A 456 -2.05 -15.40 7.97
C ILE A 456 -2.11 -16.79 8.61
N THR A 457 -2.57 -16.89 9.87
CA THR A 457 -2.40 -18.13 10.66
C THR A 457 -3.68 -18.92 10.90
N ASP A 458 -4.85 -18.31 10.70
CA ASP A 458 -6.16 -18.91 11.02
C ASP A 458 -7.26 -18.31 10.14
N VAL A 459 -7.06 -18.28 8.81
CA VAL A 459 -8.00 -17.67 7.87
C VAL A 459 -9.39 -18.33 7.90
N ASP A 460 -9.45 -19.64 8.13
CA ASP A 460 -10.71 -20.36 8.23
C ASP A 460 -11.57 -19.93 9.42
N SER A 461 -10.97 -19.30 10.44
CA SER A 461 -11.74 -18.73 11.53
C SER A 461 -12.69 -17.60 11.12
N PHE A 462 -12.52 -16.99 9.95
CA PHE A 462 -13.47 -16.00 9.42
C PHE A 462 -14.76 -16.66 8.91
N LYS A 463 -14.76 -17.97 8.60
CA LYS A 463 -15.95 -18.66 8.06
C LYS A 463 -17.09 -18.87 9.08
N LYS A 464 -16.85 -18.60 10.36
CA LYS A 464 -17.86 -18.71 11.43
C LYS A 464 -17.83 -17.47 12.32
N CYS A 465 -19.00 -16.96 12.70
CA CYS A 465 -19.07 -15.95 13.76
C CYS A 465 -18.65 -16.61 15.08
N ARG A 466 -17.53 -16.17 15.67
CA ARG A 466 -17.17 -16.60 17.03
C ARG A 466 -18.10 -15.92 18.03
N ASP A 467 -18.68 -16.70 18.91
CA ASP A 467 -19.49 -16.31 20.06
C ASP A 467 -18.61 -15.82 21.21
N GLY A 468 -17.74 -14.83 20.96
CA GLY A 468 -17.08 -13.98 21.97
C GLY A 468 -16.27 -14.64 23.11
N THR A 469 -16.18 -15.97 23.20
CA THR A 469 -15.67 -16.69 24.38
C THR A 469 -14.30 -17.32 24.18
N THR A 470 -13.79 -17.38 22.94
CA THR A 470 -12.42 -17.84 22.64
C THR A 470 -11.61 -16.69 22.04
N GLY A 471 -10.93 -15.94 22.89
CA GLY A 471 -10.01 -14.86 22.50
C GLY A 471 -8.76 -15.39 21.80
N LEU A 472 -8.22 -14.58 20.88
CA LEU A 472 -6.89 -14.73 20.28
C LEU A 472 -5.79 -14.17 21.19
#